data_AF-O34169-F1
#
_entry.id   AF-O34169-F1
#
_cell.length_a   1.000
_cell.length_b   1.000
_cell.length_c   1.000
_cell.angle_alpha   90.00
_cell.angle_beta   90.00
_cell.angle_gamma   90.00
#
_symmetry.space_group_name_H-M   'P 1'
#
loop_
_entity.id
_entity.type
_entity.pdbx_description
1 polymer ?
#
loop_
_entity_poly.entity_id
_entity_poly.type
_entity_poly.pdbx_seq_one_letter_code
_entity_poly.pdbx_strand_id
1 'polypeptide(L)'
;MADTRLYNYALKAHGLEDMAYAKAFIRKVLTEGASDKNAFANKLSDNRYAELAKSLDFAGLGAAATATEAAKSGVIGNYARQTLEQEAGDDNNGVRLALYFERKAPTIKSGLDFLADDALAQVFRTTFNLPDAFAAADVDKQAALIEKSINIKDLQDPEKVGKLLERFTIMWEMQNPSTTYDPLAVFGSSSGYGISPDLLISINSLKLGGK
;
A
#
# COMPACT_ATOMS: atom_id res chain seq x y z
N MET A 1 -21.12 10.82 -4.00
CA MET A 1 -21.78 9.49 -3.92
C MET A 1 -22.85 9.27 -4.99
N ALA A 2 -23.47 10.31 -5.55
CA ALA A 2 -24.38 10.16 -6.69
C ALA A 2 -23.63 9.65 -7.94
N ASP A 3 -22.42 10.17 -8.18
CA ASP A 3 -21.51 9.58 -9.16
C ASP A 3 -20.85 8.32 -8.58
N THR A 4 -21.30 7.16 -9.07
CA THR A 4 -20.79 5.84 -8.65
C THR A 4 -19.43 5.54 -9.27
N ARG A 5 -19.13 6.08 -10.47
CA ARG A 5 -17.84 5.85 -11.14
C ARG A 5 -16.72 6.53 -10.36
N LEU A 6 -16.90 7.80 -10.01
CA LEU A 6 -15.92 8.55 -9.24
C LEU A 6 -15.75 7.99 -7.82
N TYR A 7 -16.85 7.53 -7.22
CA TYR A 7 -16.82 6.86 -5.92
C TYR A 7 -16.01 5.56 -5.97
N ASN A 8 -16.28 4.68 -6.93
CA ASN A 8 -15.52 3.43 -7.09
C ASN A 8 -14.05 3.70 -7.42
N TYR A 9 -13.78 4.72 -8.23
CA TYR A 9 -12.43 5.14 -8.57
C TYR A 9 -11.63 5.55 -7.33
N ALA A 10 -12.21 6.40 -6.48
CA ALA A 10 -11.59 6.81 -5.22
C ALA A 10 -11.38 5.62 -4.28
N LEU A 11 -12.35 4.70 -4.18
CA LEU A 11 -12.18 3.51 -3.36
C LEU A 11 -11.08 2.59 -3.88
N LYS A 12 -11.05 2.33 -5.19
CA LYS A 12 -9.99 1.54 -5.81
C LYS A 12 -8.63 2.20 -5.59
N ALA A 13 -8.52 3.52 -5.72
CA ALA A 13 -7.27 4.23 -5.42
C ALA A 13 -6.74 3.97 -4.01
N HIS A 14 -7.62 3.72 -3.04
CA HIS A 14 -7.25 3.40 -1.66
C HIS A 14 -7.33 1.90 -1.34
N GLY A 15 -7.46 1.02 -2.34
CA GLY A 15 -7.55 -0.43 -2.16
C GLY A 15 -8.85 -0.92 -1.51
N LEU A 16 -9.88 -0.09 -1.46
CA LEU A 16 -11.17 -0.34 -0.80
C LEU A 16 -12.28 -0.71 -1.80
N GLU A 17 -11.93 -1.22 -2.98
CA GLU A 17 -12.91 -1.52 -4.04
C GLU A 17 -13.94 -2.57 -3.62
N ASP A 18 -13.53 -3.55 -2.81
CA ASP A 18 -14.42 -4.58 -2.24
C ASP A 18 -15.48 -3.98 -1.30
N MET A 19 -15.25 -2.77 -0.80
CA MET A 19 -16.14 -2.05 0.11
C MET A 19 -17.05 -1.06 -0.62
N ALA A 20 -17.05 -1.06 -1.96
CA ALA A 20 -17.90 -0.18 -2.76
C ALA A 20 -19.40 -0.33 -2.46
N TYR A 21 -19.84 -1.52 -2.06
CA TYR A 21 -21.23 -1.74 -1.67
C TYR A 21 -21.63 -0.98 -0.38
N ALA A 22 -20.68 -0.72 0.52
CA ALA A 22 -20.91 -0.18 1.86
C ALA A 22 -21.04 1.36 1.89
N LYS A 23 -21.89 1.94 1.02
CA LYS A 23 -21.97 3.39 0.80
C LYS A 23 -22.23 4.21 2.07
N ALA A 24 -23.07 3.72 2.98
CA ALA A 24 -23.34 4.41 4.25
C ALA A 24 -22.12 4.43 5.18
N PHE A 25 -21.37 3.32 5.21
CA PHE A 25 -20.13 3.20 5.97
C PHE A 25 -19.07 4.16 5.44
N ILE A 26 -18.82 4.14 4.12
CA ILE A 26 -17.85 5.05 3.50
C ILE A 26 -18.28 6.51 3.67
N ARG A 27 -19.59 6.80 3.65
CA ARG A 27 -20.09 8.15 3.90
C ARG A 27 -19.67 8.61 5.29
N LYS A 28 -19.89 7.78 6.30
CA LYS A 28 -19.51 8.09 7.68
C LYS A 28 -18.00 8.35 7.80
N VAL A 29 -17.17 7.50 7.19
CA VAL A 29 -15.71 7.69 7.11
C VAL A 29 -15.35 9.06 6.54
N LEU A 30 -15.91 9.42 5.39
CA LEU A 30 -15.60 10.69 4.73
C LEU A 30 -16.15 11.91 5.47
N THR A 31 -17.34 11.80 6.10
CA THR A 31 -17.98 12.92 6.79
C THR A 31 -17.37 13.21 8.15
N GLU A 32 -16.97 12.18 8.90
CA GLU A 32 -16.27 12.38 10.18
C GLU A 32 -14.79 12.73 9.96
N GLY A 33 -14.20 12.32 8.84
CA GLY A 33 -12.81 12.60 8.50
C GLY A 33 -11.83 11.76 9.33
N ALA A 34 -10.57 12.23 9.37
CA ALA A 34 -9.49 11.57 10.10
C ALA A 34 -8.68 12.53 11.01
N SER A 35 -9.08 13.80 11.10
CA SER A 35 -8.33 14.82 11.86
C SER A 35 -8.50 14.69 13.37
N ASP A 36 -9.67 14.24 13.85
CA ASP A 36 -9.89 13.92 15.26
C ASP A 36 -9.38 12.51 15.56
N LYS A 37 -8.56 12.35 16.60
CA LYS A 37 -8.06 11.04 17.08
C LYS A 37 -9.20 10.05 17.35
N ASN A 38 -10.39 10.54 17.72
CA ASN A 38 -11.57 9.74 18.02
C ASN A 38 -12.53 9.56 16.83
N ALA A 39 -12.20 10.11 15.65
CA ALA A 39 -13.01 9.96 14.45
C ALA A 39 -13.23 8.47 14.12
N PHE A 40 -14.39 8.16 13.53
CA PHE A 40 -14.74 6.79 13.18
C PHE A 40 -13.64 6.07 12.38
N ALA A 41 -13.06 6.74 11.39
CA ALA A 41 -12.01 6.16 10.54
C ALA A 41 -10.76 5.73 11.32
N ASN A 42 -10.37 6.49 12.36
CA ASN A 42 -9.19 6.23 13.18
C ASN A 42 -9.40 5.09 14.21
N LYS A 43 -10.64 4.59 14.34
CA LYS A 43 -10.99 3.46 15.21
C LYS A 43 -11.14 2.15 14.45
N LEU A 44 -11.05 2.18 13.12
CA LEU A 44 -11.12 0.98 12.30
C LEU A 44 -9.78 0.29 12.30
N SER A 45 -9.78 -1.05 12.31
CA SER A 45 -8.54 -1.84 12.23
C SER A 45 -7.81 -1.62 10.90
N ASP A 46 -8.56 -1.34 9.83
CA ASP A 46 -8.02 -1.10 8.50
C ASP A 46 -7.75 0.40 8.29
N ASN A 47 -6.47 0.77 8.30
CA ASN A 47 -6.04 2.16 8.20
C ASN A 47 -6.37 2.82 6.85
N ARG A 48 -6.68 2.04 5.80
CA ARG A 48 -7.01 2.56 4.47
C ARG A 48 -8.23 3.50 4.49
N TYR A 49 -9.14 3.30 5.44
CA TYR A 49 -10.28 4.21 5.62
C TYR A 49 -9.85 5.59 6.14
N ALA A 50 -8.92 5.65 7.09
CA ALA A 50 -8.37 6.91 7.58
C ALA A 50 -7.57 7.63 6.48
N GLU A 51 -6.85 6.87 5.65
CA GLU A 51 -6.11 7.40 4.50
C GLU A 51 -7.03 7.98 3.43
N LEU A 52 -8.13 7.28 3.10
CA LEU A 52 -9.17 7.79 2.21
C LEU A 52 -9.78 9.09 2.75
N ALA A 53 -10.15 9.10 4.03
CA ALA A 53 -10.74 10.26 4.68
C ALA A 53 -9.77 11.46 4.67
N LYS A 54 -8.48 11.23 4.94
CA LYS A 54 -7.45 12.27 4.93
C LYS A 54 -7.11 12.77 3.52
N SER A 55 -7.10 11.88 2.52
CA SER A 55 -6.75 12.24 1.14
C SER A 55 -7.78 13.15 0.48
N LEU A 56 -9.07 12.95 0.81
CA LEU A 56 -10.15 13.75 0.25
C LEU A 56 -10.54 14.91 1.18
N ASP A 57 -10.44 14.72 2.50
CA ASP A 57 -10.73 15.70 3.55
C ASP A 57 -12.07 16.42 3.38
N PHE A 58 -13.15 15.65 3.14
CA PHE A 58 -14.51 16.22 3.07
C PHE A 58 -14.96 16.85 4.40
N ALA A 59 -14.45 16.38 5.54
CA ALA A 59 -14.76 16.94 6.85
C ALA A 59 -14.20 18.37 6.99
N GLY A 60 -12.97 18.64 6.54
CA GLY A 60 -12.37 19.97 6.58
C GLY A 60 -12.78 20.88 5.42
N LEU A 61 -12.88 20.34 4.21
CA LEU A 61 -13.03 21.11 2.97
C LEU A 61 -14.45 21.13 2.39
N GLY A 62 -15.34 20.29 2.89
CA GLY A 62 -16.71 20.17 2.38
C GLY A 62 -16.74 19.91 0.87
N ALA A 63 -17.53 20.70 0.13
CA ALA A 63 -17.65 20.56 -1.31
C ALA A 63 -16.36 20.87 -2.10
N ALA A 64 -15.41 21.59 -1.50
CA ALA A 64 -14.13 21.94 -2.14
C ALA A 64 -13.11 20.78 -2.13
N ALA A 65 -13.35 19.74 -1.34
CA ALA A 65 -12.49 18.55 -1.20
C ALA A 65 -11.98 18.02 -2.55
N THR A 66 -12.88 17.81 -3.51
CA THR A 66 -12.56 17.23 -4.83
C THR A 66 -11.89 18.20 -5.79
N ALA A 67 -11.84 19.49 -5.46
CA ALA A 67 -11.17 20.50 -6.28
C ALA A 67 -9.66 20.59 -5.98
N THR A 68 -9.22 20.04 -4.84
CA THR A 68 -7.83 20.08 -4.41
C THR A 68 -6.92 19.24 -5.28
N GLU A 69 -5.65 19.64 -5.34
CA GLU A 69 -4.66 18.91 -6.12
C GLU A 69 -4.28 17.57 -5.47
N ALA A 70 -4.36 17.49 -4.14
CA ALA A 70 -4.27 16.24 -3.41
C ALA A 70 -5.37 15.25 -3.83
N ALA A 71 -6.63 15.70 -3.95
CA ALA A 71 -7.73 14.86 -4.38
C ALA A 71 -7.66 14.50 -5.88
N LYS A 72 -7.17 15.40 -6.75
CA LYS A 72 -7.06 15.12 -8.19
C LYS A 72 -5.86 14.24 -8.50
N SER A 73 -4.66 14.75 -8.26
CA SER A 73 -3.42 14.11 -8.66
C SER A 73 -3.06 12.95 -7.72
N GLY A 74 -3.35 13.07 -6.42
CA GLY A 74 -3.12 11.99 -5.45
C GLY A 74 -3.98 10.76 -5.72
N VAL A 75 -5.29 10.92 -5.95
CA VAL A 75 -6.19 9.79 -6.24
C VAL A 75 -5.84 9.14 -7.58
N ILE A 76 -5.49 9.92 -8.60
CA ILE A 76 -5.05 9.36 -9.89
C ILE A 76 -3.78 8.54 -9.75
N GLY A 77 -2.76 9.07 -9.06
CA GLY A 77 -1.50 8.36 -8.82
C GLY A 77 -1.71 7.08 -8.01
N ASN A 78 -2.51 7.16 -6.95
CA ASN A 78 -2.86 6.02 -6.10
C ASN A 78 -3.62 4.94 -6.89
N TYR A 79 -4.56 5.34 -7.75
CA TYR A 79 -5.30 4.41 -8.62
C TYR A 79 -4.37 3.66 -9.58
N ALA A 80 -3.50 4.38 -10.28
CA ALA A 80 -2.56 3.77 -11.22
C ALA A 80 -1.65 2.77 -10.49
N ARG A 81 -1.13 3.15 -9.32
CA ARG A 81 -0.26 2.27 -8.53
C ARG A 81 -1.00 1.07 -7.94
N GLN A 82 -2.22 1.26 -7.43
CA GLN A 82 -3.03 0.15 -6.93
C GLN A 82 -3.36 -0.85 -8.05
N THR A 83 -3.65 -0.35 -9.26
CA THR A 83 -3.93 -1.22 -10.40
C THR A 83 -2.71 -2.07 -10.74
N LEU A 84 -1.51 -1.46 -10.75
CA LEU A 84 -0.26 -2.20 -10.96
C LEU A 84 0.02 -3.24 -9.88
N GLU A 85 -0.20 -2.88 -8.61
CA GLU A 85 -0.03 -3.82 -7.50
C GLU A 85 -1.00 -5.00 -7.63
N GLN A 86 -2.22 -4.78 -8.09
CA GLN A 86 -3.22 -5.84 -8.32
C GLN A 86 -2.81 -6.75 -9.49
N GLU A 87 -2.51 -6.16 -10.65
CA GLU A 87 -2.08 -6.91 -11.84
C GLU A 87 -0.84 -7.74 -11.55
N ALA A 88 0.17 -7.16 -10.89
CA ALA A 88 1.35 -7.91 -10.47
C ALA A 88 1.03 -9.02 -9.46
N GLY A 89 -0.01 -8.84 -8.63
CA GLY A 89 -0.46 -9.81 -7.65
C GLY A 89 -1.24 -10.98 -8.22
N ASP A 90 -1.90 -10.81 -9.37
CA ASP A 90 -2.54 -11.88 -10.12
C ASP A 90 -1.50 -12.89 -10.63
N ASP A 91 -0.30 -12.40 -10.94
CA ASP A 91 0.85 -13.22 -11.35
C ASP A 91 1.67 -13.74 -10.15
N ASN A 92 2.07 -12.84 -9.25
CA ASN A 92 2.93 -13.15 -8.10
C ASN A 92 2.62 -12.28 -6.88
N ASN A 93 2.06 -12.90 -5.84
CA ASN A 93 1.69 -12.22 -4.60
C ASN A 93 2.88 -11.54 -3.89
N GLY A 94 4.08 -12.11 -3.98
CA GLY A 94 5.30 -11.51 -3.44
C GLY A 94 5.63 -10.19 -4.11
N VAL A 95 5.51 -10.11 -5.44
CA VAL A 95 5.72 -8.85 -6.17
C VAL A 95 4.73 -7.78 -5.73
N ARG A 96 3.46 -8.13 -5.57
CA ARG A 96 2.44 -7.22 -5.03
C ARG A 96 2.80 -6.71 -3.64
N LEU A 97 3.22 -7.58 -2.73
CA LEU A 97 3.64 -7.19 -1.38
C LEU A 97 4.85 -6.25 -1.42
N ALA A 98 5.82 -6.49 -2.30
CA ALA A 98 6.99 -5.65 -2.44
C ALA A 98 6.65 -4.25 -2.96
N LEU A 99 5.82 -4.15 -4.00
CA LEU A 99 5.34 -2.87 -4.56
C LEU A 99 4.51 -2.08 -3.53
N TYR A 100 3.65 -2.78 -2.78
CA TYR A 100 2.87 -2.19 -1.70
C TYR A 100 3.79 -1.65 -0.59
N PHE A 101 4.77 -2.45 -0.17
CA PHE A 101 5.73 -2.04 0.85
C PHE A 101 6.54 -0.81 0.41
N GLU A 102 7.06 -0.80 -0.81
CA GLU A 102 7.76 0.34 -1.40
C GLU A 102 6.91 1.62 -1.32
N ARG A 103 5.59 1.50 -1.58
CA ARG A 103 4.65 2.62 -1.48
C ARG A 103 4.52 3.16 -0.07
N LYS A 104 4.44 2.26 0.90
CA LYS A 104 4.13 2.60 2.29
C LYS A 104 5.36 2.93 3.12
N ALA A 105 6.56 2.49 2.71
CA ALA A 105 7.80 2.68 3.44
C ALA A 105 8.04 4.13 3.94
N PRO A 106 7.80 5.20 3.14
CA PRO A 106 7.97 6.57 3.60
C PRO A 106 7.01 6.98 4.73
N THR A 107 5.89 6.29 4.88
CA THR A 107 4.87 6.60 5.91
C THR A 107 5.15 5.94 7.25
N ILE A 108 6.02 4.92 7.29
CA ILE A 108 6.34 4.16 8.51
C ILE A 108 7.26 4.99 9.41
N LYS A 109 6.85 5.24 10.66
CA LYS A 109 7.61 6.03 11.65
C LYS A 109 7.96 5.25 12.92
N SER A 110 7.35 4.09 13.12
CA SER A 110 7.57 3.21 14.28
C SER A 110 7.34 1.74 13.92
N GLY A 111 7.76 0.84 14.81
CA GLY A 111 7.43 -0.58 14.70
C GLY A 111 5.93 -0.84 14.79
N LEU A 112 5.16 0.02 15.48
CA LEU A 112 3.71 -0.08 15.56
C LEU A 112 3.04 0.24 14.22
N ASP A 113 3.52 1.23 13.47
CA ASP A 113 2.99 1.54 12.13
C ASP A 113 3.17 0.35 11.17
N PHE A 114 4.24 -0.43 11.38
CA PHE A 114 4.52 -1.65 10.65
C PHE A 114 3.51 -2.77 10.96
N LEU A 115 3.09 -2.88 12.23
CA LEU A 115 2.15 -3.90 12.69
C LEU A 115 0.68 -3.52 12.46
N ALA A 116 0.41 -2.24 12.25
CA ALA A 116 -0.93 -1.74 11.92
C ALA A 116 -1.39 -2.13 10.50
N ASP A 117 -0.51 -2.72 9.70
CA ASP A 117 -0.76 -3.14 8.33
C ASP A 117 -0.27 -4.57 8.12
N ASP A 118 -1.20 -5.49 7.84
CA ASP A 118 -0.92 -6.92 7.69
C ASP A 118 0.10 -7.22 6.58
N ALA A 119 0.07 -6.46 5.48
CA ALA A 119 0.98 -6.66 4.36
C ALA A 119 2.40 -6.21 4.72
N LEU A 120 2.55 -5.09 5.45
CA LEU A 120 3.86 -4.67 5.97
C LEU A 120 4.38 -5.70 6.97
N ALA A 121 3.55 -6.13 7.93
CA ALA A 121 3.92 -7.16 8.90
C ALA A 121 4.30 -8.49 8.24
N GLN A 122 3.65 -8.86 7.13
CA GLN A 122 4.00 -10.05 6.35
C GLN A 122 5.36 -9.89 5.66
N VAL A 123 5.62 -8.77 4.99
CA VAL A 123 6.93 -8.48 4.39
C VAL A 123 8.05 -8.59 5.41
N PHE A 124 7.87 -8.03 6.61
CA PHE A 124 8.83 -8.18 7.71
C PHE A 124 9.06 -9.65 8.08
N ARG A 125 7.99 -10.39 8.39
CA ARG A 125 8.09 -11.80 8.81
C ARG A 125 8.81 -12.64 7.77
N THR A 126 8.46 -12.51 6.49
CA THR A 126 9.11 -13.23 5.39
C THR A 126 10.60 -12.84 5.28
N THR A 127 10.92 -11.55 5.29
CA THR A 127 12.31 -11.04 5.14
C THR A 127 13.25 -11.58 6.24
N PHE A 128 12.73 -11.73 7.46
CA PHE A 128 13.49 -12.20 8.62
C PHE A 128 13.20 -13.67 8.97
N ASN A 129 12.51 -14.41 8.10
CA ASN A 129 12.17 -15.83 8.27
C ASN A 129 11.48 -16.13 9.62
N LEU A 130 10.55 -15.27 10.03
CA LEU A 130 9.78 -15.43 11.26
C LEU A 130 8.52 -16.26 10.99
N PRO A 131 8.17 -17.22 11.85
CA PRO A 131 6.97 -18.03 11.69
C PRO A 131 5.70 -17.20 11.95
N ASP A 132 4.56 -17.63 11.41
CA ASP A 132 3.27 -16.95 11.62
C ASP A 132 2.86 -16.85 13.09
N ALA A 133 3.26 -17.81 13.92
CA ALA A 133 3.05 -17.77 15.37
C ALA A 133 3.65 -16.52 16.04
N PHE A 134 4.60 -15.84 15.39
CA PHE A 134 5.13 -14.57 15.85
C PHE A 134 4.05 -13.48 15.99
N ALA A 135 3.03 -13.49 15.12
CA ALA A 135 1.94 -12.52 15.18
C ALA A 135 1.08 -12.63 16.46
N ALA A 136 1.13 -13.78 17.14
CA ALA A 136 0.44 -14.01 18.41
C ALA A 136 1.23 -13.50 19.64
N ALA A 137 2.46 -13.02 19.45
CA ALA A 137 3.25 -12.46 20.54
C ALA A 137 2.71 -11.09 20.99
N ASP A 138 3.16 -10.64 22.15
CA ASP A 138 2.87 -9.30 22.66
C ASP A 138 3.28 -8.21 21.65
N VAL A 139 2.37 -7.26 21.37
CA VAL A 139 2.54 -6.25 20.31
C VAL A 139 3.75 -5.34 20.56
N ASP A 140 4.03 -4.98 21.82
CA ASP A 140 5.17 -4.13 22.16
C ASP A 140 6.48 -4.87 21.88
N LYS A 141 6.53 -6.18 22.16
CA LYS A 141 7.68 -7.02 21.83
C LYS A 141 7.87 -7.18 20.33
N GLN A 142 6.77 -7.32 19.58
CA GLN A 142 6.83 -7.38 18.12
C GLN A 142 7.40 -6.08 17.54
N ALA A 143 6.89 -4.93 17.98
CA ALA A 143 7.35 -3.61 17.53
C ALA A 143 8.82 -3.37 17.88
N ALA A 144 9.25 -3.73 19.10
CA ALA A 144 10.63 -3.62 19.52
C ALA A 144 11.58 -4.50 18.69
N LEU A 145 11.15 -5.70 18.28
CA LEU A 145 11.94 -6.55 17.40
C LEU A 145 12.08 -5.94 16.01
N ILE A 146 11.00 -5.35 15.47
CA ILE A 146 11.03 -4.66 14.18
C ILE A 146 12.03 -3.51 14.21
N GLU A 147 11.94 -2.64 15.21
CA GLU A 147 12.84 -1.47 15.34
C GLU A 147 14.29 -1.87 15.61
N LYS A 148 14.53 -3.05 16.20
CA LYS A 148 15.87 -3.62 16.34
C LYS A 148 16.41 -4.21 15.04
N SER A 149 15.53 -4.71 14.17
CA SER A 149 15.88 -5.42 12.93
C SER A 149 16.00 -4.48 11.73
N ILE A 150 15.21 -3.41 11.71
CA ILE A 150 15.18 -2.38 10.68
C ILE A 150 15.33 -1.02 11.34
N ASN A 151 16.31 -0.24 10.87
CA ASN A 151 16.36 1.17 11.19
C ASN A 151 15.24 1.90 10.43
N ILE A 152 14.18 2.34 11.13
CA ILE A 152 13.00 2.96 10.50
C ILE A 152 13.34 4.19 9.65
N LYS A 153 14.43 4.91 9.98
CA LYS A 153 14.88 6.06 9.17
C LYS A 153 15.32 5.64 7.76
N ASP A 154 15.78 4.41 7.60
CA ASP A 154 16.23 3.87 6.32
C ASP A 154 15.05 3.59 5.38
N LEU A 155 13.82 3.49 5.89
CA LEU A 155 12.61 3.34 5.07
C LEU A 155 12.22 4.63 4.31
N GLN A 156 12.91 5.74 4.59
CA GLN A 156 12.78 6.99 3.85
C GLN A 156 13.75 7.06 2.65
N ASP A 157 14.70 6.13 2.58
CA ASP A 157 15.73 6.07 1.54
C ASP A 157 15.34 4.97 0.52
N PRO A 158 14.96 5.35 -0.72
CA PRO A 158 14.54 4.40 -1.74
C PRO A 158 15.58 3.31 -2.04
N GLU A 159 16.88 3.61 -1.95
CA GLU A 159 17.93 2.61 -2.21
C GLU A 159 17.98 1.55 -1.12
N LYS A 160 17.79 1.96 0.13
CA LYS A 160 17.75 1.04 1.27
C LYS A 160 16.48 0.21 1.28
N VAL A 161 15.35 0.81 0.90
CA VAL A 161 14.09 0.09 0.68
C VAL A 161 14.26 -0.94 -0.43
N GLY A 162 14.88 -0.59 -1.56
CA GLY A 162 15.19 -1.52 -2.64
C GLY A 162 15.99 -2.75 -2.17
N LYS A 163 17.08 -2.54 -1.42
CA LYS A 163 17.88 -3.64 -0.85
C LYS A 163 17.11 -4.52 0.13
N LEU A 164 16.22 -3.93 0.93
CA LEU A 164 15.34 -4.69 1.82
C LEU A 164 14.37 -5.55 1.00
N LEU A 165 13.82 -5.00 -0.08
CA LEU A 165 12.89 -5.70 -0.97
C LEU A 165 13.57 -6.80 -1.79
N GLU A 166 14.81 -6.63 -2.22
CA GLU A 166 15.62 -7.70 -2.82
C GLU A 166 15.77 -8.89 -1.86
N ARG A 167 16.06 -8.61 -0.57
CA ARG A 167 16.10 -9.68 0.43
C ARG A 167 14.73 -10.32 0.63
N PHE A 168 13.68 -9.52 0.69
CA PHE A 168 12.30 -10.02 0.82
C PHE A 168 11.93 -10.96 -0.33
N THR A 169 12.17 -10.57 -1.58
CA THR A 169 11.78 -11.39 -2.75
C THR A 169 12.55 -12.70 -2.80
N ILE A 170 13.83 -12.71 -2.44
CA ILE A 170 14.63 -13.94 -2.30
C ILE A 170 14.00 -14.87 -1.24
N MET A 171 13.67 -14.33 -0.06
CA MET A 171 13.07 -15.11 1.02
C MET A 171 11.65 -15.60 0.66
N TRP A 172 10.88 -14.78 -0.06
CA TRP A 172 9.56 -15.14 -0.55
C TRP A 172 9.64 -16.33 -1.51
N GLU A 173 10.53 -16.27 -2.50
CA GLU A 173 10.70 -17.32 -3.51
C GLU A 173 11.14 -18.65 -2.90
N MET A 174 11.98 -18.61 -1.85
CA MET A 174 12.36 -19.82 -1.10
C MET A 174 11.17 -20.49 -0.40
N GLN A 175 10.18 -19.70 0.05
CA GLN A 175 8.99 -20.20 0.75
C GLN A 175 7.83 -20.48 -0.20
N ASN A 176 7.78 -19.80 -1.35
CA ASN A 176 6.74 -19.87 -2.36
C ASN A 176 7.37 -20.00 -3.76
N PRO A 177 7.97 -21.16 -4.10
CA PRO A 177 8.65 -21.33 -5.37
C PRO A 177 7.71 -21.10 -6.55
N SER A 178 8.03 -20.13 -7.39
CA SER A 178 7.32 -19.82 -8.62
C SER A 178 7.99 -20.54 -9.79
N THR A 179 7.19 -21.07 -10.72
CA THR A 179 7.69 -21.87 -11.85
C THR A 179 7.99 -21.04 -13.10
N THR A 180 7.73 -19.72 -13.11
CA THR A 180 7.60 -18.96 -14.37
C THR A 180 8.03 -17.48 -14.30
N TYR A 181 8.37 -16.91 -13.14
CA TYR A 181 8.69 -15.48 -13.02
C TYR A 181 9.97 -15.25 -12.19
N ASP A 182 10.80 -14.28 -12.57
CA ASP A 182 11.93 -13.82 -11.76
C ASP A 182 11.52 -12.55 -10.99
N PRO A 183 11.25 -12.63 -9.67
CA PRO A 183 10.85 -11.48 -8.86
C PRO A 183 11.92 -10.37 -8.81
N LEU A 184 13.19 -10.70 -9.07
CA LEU A 184 14.28 -9.73 -9.08
C LEU A 184 14.27 -8.87 -10.35
N ALA A 185 13.63 -9.30 -11.43
CA ALA A 185 13.50 -8.50 -12.65
C ALA A 185 12.70 -7.19 -12.43
N VAL A 186 11.82 -7.15 -11.41
CA VAL A 186 11.04 -5.96 -11.05
C VAL A 186 11.93 -4.86 -10.46
N PHE A 187 12.97 -5.24 -9.72
CA PHE A 187 13.85 -4.31 -8.99
C PHE A 187 15.25 -4.20 -9.62
N GLY A 188 15.62 -5.16 -10.46
CA GLY A 188 16.92 -5.29 -11.09
C GLY A 188 17.00 -4.63 -12.46
N SER A 189 16.81 -3.32 -12.54
CA SER A 189 17.31 -2.55 -13.69
C SER A 189 18.56 -1.78 -13.25
N SER A 190 19.72 -2.30 -13.65
CA SER A 190 20.99 -1.59 -13.55
C SER A 190 20.83 -0.18 -14.13
N SER A 191 21.03 0.84 -13.29
CA SER A 191 21.14 2.28 -13.60
C SER A 191 19.89 3.19 -13.58
N GLY A 192 18.75 2.78 -13.01
CA GLY A 192 17.68 3.75 -12.72
C GLY A 192 16.57 3.21 -11.83
N TYR A 193 16.68 3.48 -10.53
CA TYR A 193 15.69 3.07 -9.52
C TYR A 193 14.35 3.79 -9.73
N GLY A 194 13.35 3.03 -10.14
CA GLY A 194 11.98 3.43 -10.46
C GLY A 194 11.27 2.27 -11.14
N ILE A 195 9.95 2.38 -11.35
CA ILE A 195 9.14 1.46 -12.17
C ILE A 195 9.94 1.08 -13.42
N SER A 196 10.21 -0.21 -13.62
CA SER A 196 11.03 -0.70 -14.74
C SER A 196 10.49 -0.11 -16.06
N PRO A 197 11.35 0.30 -17.01
CA PRO A 197 10.90 0.84 -18.29
C PRO A 197 9.91 -0.10 -19.01
N ASP A 198 10.09 -1.42 -18.87
CA ASP A 198 9.15 -2.42 -19.38
C ASP A 198 7.79 -2.38 -18.65
N LEU A 199 7.78 -2.16 -17.34
CA LEU A 199 6.57 -1.94 -16.56
C LEU A 199 5.91 -0.60 -16.96
N LEU A 200 6.67 0.48 -17.20
CA LEU A 200 6.15 1.74 -17.77
C LEU A 200 5.57 1.56 -19.17
N ILE A 201 6.19 0.72 -20.00
CA ILE A 201 5.71 0.37 -21.35
C ILE A 201 4.43 -0.45 -21.27
N SER A 202 4.32 -1.39 -20.34
CA SER A 202 3.10 -2.16 -20.10
C SER A 202 1.93 -1.30 -19.60
N ILE A 203 2.21 -0.28 -18.77
CA ILE A 203 1.20 0.72 -18.34
C ILE A 203 0.69 1.54 -19.53
N ASN A 204 1.58 1.91 -20.46
CA ASN A 204 1.20 2.72 -21.61
C ASN A 204 0.42 1.92 -22.65
N SER A 205 0.66 0.61 -22.77
CA SER A 205 -0.13 -0.29 -23.64
C SER A 205 -1.51 -0.61 -23.06
N LEU A 206 -1.65 -0.69 -21.72
CA LEU A 206 -2.94 -0.84 -21.04
C LEU A 206 -3.90 0.35 -21.29
N LYS A 207 -3.37 1.57 -21.44
CA LYS A 207 -4.17 2.78 -21.69
C LYS A 207 -4.81 2.85 -23.09
N LEU A 208 -4.36 2.03 -24.03
CA LEU A 208 -4.88 1.97 -25.41
C LEU A 208 -5.83 0.79 -25.66
N GLY A 209 -6.02 -0.09 -24.66
CA GLY A 209 -6.77 -1.34 -24.80
C GLY A 209 -8.23 -1.33 -24.36
N GLY A 210 -8.83 -0.17 -24.04
CA GLY A 210 -10.23 -0.08 -23.66
C GLY A 210 -11.16 -0.08 -24.88
N LYS A 211 -11.72 -1.24 -25.24
CA LYS A 211 -13.01 -1.33 -25.94
C LYS A 211 -14.13 -1.58 -24.95
#